data_AF-A0A6N3DNS8-F1
#
_entry.id   AF-A0A6N3DNS8-F1
#
_cell.length_a   1.000
_cell.length_b   1.000
_cell.length_c   1.000
_cell.angle_alpha   90.00
_cell.angle_beta   90.00
_cell.angle_gamma   90.00
#
_symmetry.space_group_name_H-M   'P 1'
#
loop_
_entity.id
_entity.type
_entity.pdbx_description
1 polymer ?
#
loop_
_entity_poly.entity_id
_entity_poly.type
_entity_poly.pdbx_seq_one_letter_code
_entity_poly.pdbx_strand_id
1 'polypeptide(L)'
;MPYVNFKEENYKLDKQIKNRKENNKKIISQIKKDKTLLSGYSLDGEYSFKNTKKQMIGTQGVLKDEDFQVISDEDFICANFFNCKFQNIKFINCTFIGCNFKKCSFGGGGIIFENCTFVKSDSIKTPSLNVKDNLGCYFEDCYIYAQFKGSNISYSLFERCTFENTNFELSDLQAVIIIQSDLFKIVVSDCDFQNFKTQKCYMSDFEFDDKYMTTFDDKTFFDKLVERKKDRDEYEGFYMIYQNIAFQYEQNNLKSNFGEYYFLGKKAEHKTLDFLPKIKSYLYWFSCGYGERPLYSIYFSFFIIFLFTALFLLVGIDIEGDVIQYSNLKMIEGLSFGEFLKHLLRAFSLSTSLFSGVGDELCEPTIQSVILADIEMIFGVIVMGLGIGTLTRKIVR
;
A
#
# COMPACT_ATOMS: atom_id res chain seq x y z
N MET A 1 8.05 15.33 5.41
CA MET A 1 7.71 14.14 6.20
C MET A 1 7.23 13.09 5.22
N PRO A 2 7.94 11.96 5.02
CA PRO A 2 7.70 11.16 3.84
C PRO A 2 6.48 10.27 4.09
N TYR A 3 5.32 10.78 3.70
CA TYR A 3 4.23 9.92 3.26
C TYR A 3 4.72 9.13 2.04
N VAL A 4 4.19 7.92 1.83
CA VAL A 4 4.49 7.19 0.59
C VAL A 4 3.97 8.02 -0.57
N ASN A 5 4.89 8.51 -1.40
CA ASN A 5 4.52 9.24 -2.60
C ASN A 5 4.20 8.22 -3.70
N PHE A 6 2.96 7.70 -3.70
CA PHE A 6 2.51 6.70 -4.67
C PHE A 6 2.81 7.07 -6.12
N LYS A 7 2.74 8.35 -6.49
CA LYS A 7 3.05 8.80 -7.87
C LYS A 7 4.54 8.60 -8.19
N GLU A 8 5.41 8.96 -7.27
CA GLU A 8 6.85 8.82 -7.42
C GLU A 8 7.30 7.36 -7.33
N GLU A 9 6.75 6.59 -6.39
CA GLU A 9 7.05 5.16 -6.26
C GLU A 9 6.59 4.37 -7.48
N ASN A 10 5.40 4.65 -8.00
CA ASN A 10 4.94 4.06 -9.26
C ASN A 10 5.84 4.43 -10.45
N TYR A 11 6.32 5.69 -10.53
CA TYR A 11 7.25 6.10 -11.57
C TYR A 11 8.61 5.38 -11.46
N LYS A 12 9.15 5.23 -10.25
CA LYS A 12 10.38 4.45 -9.99
C LYS A 12 10.19 2.99 -10.36
N LEU A 13 9.04 2.42 -10.03
CA LEU A 13 8.68 1.04 -10.33
C LEU A 13 8.58 0.78 -11.84
N ASP A 14 7.93 1.66 -12.60
CA ASP A 14 7.87 1.56 -14.07
C ASP A 14 9.28 1.52 -14.69
N LYS A 15 10.18 2.38 -14.21
CA LYS A 15 11.60 2.37 -14.63
C LYS A 15 12.31 1.08 -14.22
N GLN A 16 12.10 0.59 -13.00
CA GLN A 16 12.68 -0.66 -12.51
C GLN A 16 12.25 -1.86 -13.37
N ILE A 17 10.97 -1.94 -13.73
CA ILE A 17 10.43 -3.01 -14.58
C ILE A 17 11.06 -2.98 -15.96
N LYS A 18 11.13 -1.79 -16.58
CA LYS A 18 11.77 -1.63 -17.90
C LYS A 18 13.24 -2.10 -17.85
N ASN A 19 14.00 -1.62 -16.87
CA ASN A 19 15.40 -2.00 -16.69
C ASN A 19 15.56 -3.50 -16.46
N ARG A 20 14.70 -4.11 -15.63
CA ARG A 20 14.72 -5.56 -15.36
C ARG A 20 14.48 -6.38 -16.61
N LYS A 21 13.47 -6.02 -17.41
CA LYS A 21 13.18 -6.70 -18.68
C LYS A 21 14.33 -6.59 -19.67
N GLU A 22 14.95 -5.41 -19.78
CA GLU A 22 16.12 -5.20 -20.64
C GLU A 22 17.33 -6.01 -20.16
N ASN A 23 17.58 -6.03 -18.85
CA ASN A 23 18.70 -6.77 -18.28
C ASN A 23 18.51 -8.29 -18.43
N ASN A 24 17.32 -8.82 -18.14
CA ASN A 24 17.00 -10.23 -18.34
C ASN A 24 17.21 -10.65 -19.81
N LYS A 25 16.73 -9.84 -20.77
CA LYS A 25 16.97 -10.10 -22.21
C LYS A 25 18.46 -10.16 -22.55
N LYS A 26 19.25 -9.23 -22.01
CA LYS A 26 20.70 -9.17 -22.22
C LYS A 26 21.39 -10.42 -21.64
N ILE A 27 21.09 -10.78 -20.40
CA ILE A 27 21.69 -11.94 -19.71
C ILE A 27 21.30 -13.24 -20.43
N ILE A 28 20.02 -13.44 -20.77
CA ILE A 28 19.57 -14.62 -21.53
C ILE A 28 20.30 -14.71 -22.88
N SER A 29 20.50 -13.58 -23.57
CA SER A 29 21.26 -13.57 -24.82
C SER A 29 22.73 -13.93 -24.61
N GLN A 30 23.34 -13.56 -23.49
CA GLN A 30 24.72 -13.93 -23.15
C GLN A 30 24.82 -15.42 -22.85
N ILE A 31 23.90 -15.95 -22.03
CA ILE A 31 23.82 -17.39 -21.70
C ILE A 31 23.65 -18.25 -22.95
N LYS A 32 22.83 -17.82 -23.91
CA LYS A 32 22.65 -18.54 -25.18
C LYS A 32 23.92 -18.59 -26.04
N LYS A 33 24.79 -17.58 -25.92
CA LYS A 33 26.09 -17.52 -26.64
C LYS A 33 27.18 -18.29 -25.90
N ASP A 34 27.18 -18.22 -24.58
CA ASP A 34 28.15 -18.86 -23.70
C ASP A 34 27.44 -19.61 -22.57
N LYS A 35 27.27 -20.91 -22.77
CA LYS A 35 26.64 -21.81 -21.80
C LYS A 35 27.49 -22.02 -20.53
N THR A 36 28.77 -21.65 -20.53
CA THR A 36 29.63 -21.79 -19.34
C THR A 36 29.20 -20.87 -18.19
N LEU A 37 28.43 -19.82 -18.48
CA LEU A 37 27.79 -18.93 -17.51
C LEU A 37 26.78 -19.65 -16.59
N LEU A 38 26.40 -20.88 -16.93
CA LEU A 38 25.52 -21.75 -16.15
C LEU A 38 26.26 -22.97 -15.58
N SER A 39 27.57 -22.86 -15.34
CA SER A 39 28.31 -23.95 -14.70
C SER A 39 27.68 -24.30 -13.35
N GLY A 40 27.15 -25.52 -13.22
CA GLY A 40 26.44 -25.98 -12.03
C GLY A 40 24.97 -26.36 -12.30
N TYR A 41 24.41 -26.01 -13.46
CA TYR A 41 23.05 -26.39 -13.86
C TYR A 41 23.06 -27.45 -14.97
N SER A 42 22.03 -28.29 -15.01
CA SER A 42 21.74 -29.21 -16.10
C SER A 42 21.17 -28.45 -17.30
N LEU A 43 21.83 -28.59 -18.46
CA LEU A 43 21.44 -27.90 -19.69
C LEU A 43 20.60 -28.76 -20.63
N ASP A 44 20.47 -30.06 -20.31
CA ASP A 44 19.85 -31.06 -21.17
C ASP A 44 18.39 -31.33 -20.80
N GLY A 45 17.85 -30.60 -19.82
CA GLY A 45 16.45 -30.68 -19.42
C GLY A 45 15.50 -30.51 -20.61
N GLU A 46 14.40 -31.26 -20.60
CA GLU A 46 13.51 -31.43 -21.77
C GLU A 46 13.08 -30.09 -22.40
N TYR A 47 12.89 -29.05 -21.59
CA TYR A 47 12.40 -27.75 -22.03
C TYR A 47 13.48 -26.66 -22.10
N SER A 48 14.70 -26.94 -21.64
CA SER A 48 15.76 -25.96 -21.54
C SER A 48 16.12 -25.37 -22.90
N PHE A 49 16.15 -24.04 -22.97
CA PHE A 49 16.36 -23.22 -24.16
C PHE A 49 15.31 -23.37 -25.28
N LYS A 50 14.20 -24.08 -25.03
CA LYS A 50 13.16 -24.33 -26.04
C LYS A 50 12.01 -23.32 -25.98
N ASN A 51 11.29 -23.25 -27.10
CA ASN A 51 10.02 -22.54 -27.21
C ASN A 51 8.89 -23.56 -27.27
N THR A 52 8.22 -23.76 -26.16
CA THR A 52 7.11 -24.70 -26.01
C THR A 52 5.79 -23.97 -26.21
N LYS A 53 4.92 -24.50 -27.06
CA LYS A 53 3.64 -23.86 -27.40
C LYS A 53 2.47 -24.82 -27.26
N LYS A 54 1.40 -24.38 -26.59
CA LYS A 54 0.11 -25.09 -26.53
C LYS A 54 0.22 -26.54 -26.03
N GLN A 55 1.19 -26.83 -25.17
CA GLN A 55 1.33 -28.14 -24.56
C GLN A 55 0.61 -28.20 -23.21
N MET A 56 0.10 -29.37 -22.89
CA MET A 56 -0.32 -29.73 -21.54
C MET A 56 0.83 -30.52 -20.92
N ILE A 57 1.32 -30.03 -19.79
CA ILE A 57 2.37 -30.63 -18.97
C ILE A 57 1.69 -31.03 -17.67
N GLY A 58 1.94 -32.25 -17.20
CA GLY A 58 1.26 -32.80 -16.04
C GLY A 58 0.19 -33.83 -16.39
N THR A 59 -0.74 -34.02 -15.46
CA THR A 59 -1.84 -34.99 -15.60
C THR A 59 -3.16 -34.27 -15.83
N GLN A 60 -4.01 -34.77 -16.73
CA GLN A 60 -5.32 -34.17 -17.00
C GLN A 60 -6.30 -34.41 -15.85
N GLY A 61 -7.22 -33.46 -15.66
CA GLY A 61 -8.31 -33.55 -14.68
C GLY A 61 -8.11 -32.64 -13.46
N VAL A 62 -8.93 -32.86 -12.44
CA VAL A 62 -8.80 -32.22 -11.11
C VAL A 62 -8.46 -33.33 -10.13
N LEU A 63 -7.20 -33.36 -9.68
CA LEU A 63 -6.69 -34.40 -8.80
C LEU A 63 -6.49 -33.85 -7.38
N LYS A 64 -6.31 -34.75 -6.42
CA LYS A 64 -5.80 -34.39 -5.10
C LYS A 64 -4.27 -34.35 -5.13
N ASP A 65 -3.68 -33.59 -4.21
CA ASP A 65 -2.23 -33.37 -4.14
C ASP A 65 -1.41 -34.66 -4.09
N GLU A 66 -1.94 -35.72 -3.46
CA GLU A 66 -1.33 -37.06 -3.37
C GLU A 66 -1.14 -37.73 -4.75
N ASP A 67 -1.99 -37.38 -5.72
CA ASP A 67 -2.02 -37.96 -7.06
C ASP A 67 -1.29 -37.08 -8.10
N PHE A 68 -0.64 -36.00 -7.67
CA PHE A 68 0.05 -35.11 -8.59
C PHE A 68 1.27 -35.81 -9.21
N GLN A 69 1.51 -35.52 -10.50
CA GLN A 69 2.75 -35.92 -11.14
C GLN A 69 3.92 -35.22 -10.44
N VAL A 70 4.88 -36.01 -9.95
CA VAL A 70 6.09 -35.48 -9.33
C VAL A 70 7.17 -35.27 -10.38
N ILE A 71 7.75 -34.06 -10.42
CA ILE A 71 8.93 -33.72 -11.20
C ILE A 71 9.97 -33.21 -10.21
N SER A 72 11.11 -33.89 -10.10
CA SER A 72 12.12 -33.57 -9.08
C SER A 72 13.48 -33.30 -9.71
N ASP A 73 14.24 -32.37 -9.11
CA ASP A 73 15.65 -32.11 -9.41
C ASP A 73 15.93 -31.76 -10.89
N GLU A 74 14.92 -31.21 -11.57
CA GLU A 74 14.99 -30.78 -12.97
C GLU A 74 15.28 -29.28 -13.12
N ASP A 75 16.12 -28.97 -14.11
CA ASP A 75 16.51 -27.60 -14.45
C ASP A 75 15.82 -27.14 -15.75
N PHE A 76 15.03 -26.07 -15.62
CA PHE A 76 14.35 -25.36 -16.68
C PHE A 76 15.08 -24.05 -16.95
N ILE A 77 15.92 -24.04 -17.99
CA ILE A 77 16.83 -22.93 -18.24
C ILE A 77 16.40 -22.16 -19.48
N CYS A 78 16.15 -20.86 -19.34
CA CYS A 78 15.79 -19.94 -20.43
C CYS A 78 14.64 -20.47 -21.32
N ALA A 79 13.77 -21.29 -20.76
CA ALA A 79 12.65 -21.91 -21.45
C ALA A 79 11.53 -20.88 -21.68
N ASN A 80 10.84 -20.98 -22.80
CA ASN A 80 9.72 -20.09 -23.13
C ASN A 80 8.46 -20.92 -23.36
N PHE A 81 7.49 -20.75 -22.48
CA PHE A 81 6.20 -21.41 -22.55
C PHE A 81 5.14 -20.43 -23.03
N PHE A 82 4.45 -20.77 -24.12
CA PHE A 82 3.39 -19.95 -24.70
C PHE A 82 2.09 -20.73 -24.76
N ASN A 83 1.07 -20.23 -24.05
CA ASN A 83 -0.26 -20.85 -24.04
C ASN A 83 -0.23 -22.32 -23.57
N CYS A 84 0.68 -22.65 -22.64
CA CYS A 84 0.80 -23.98 -22.06
C CYS A 84 -0.08 -24.14 -20.82
N LYS A 85 -0.45 -25.37 -20.51
CA LYS A 85 -1.17 -25.73 -19.28
C LYS A 85 -0.27 -26.61 -18.43
N PHE A 86 -0.07 -26.22 -17.18
CA PHE A 86 0.55 -27.03 -16.14
C PHE A 86 -0.58 -27.50 -15.23
N GLN A 87 -0.76 -28.81 -15.08
CA GLN A 87 -1.88 -29.38 -14.33
C GLN A 87 -1.46 -30.52 -13.41
N ASN A 88 -1.86 -30.44 -12.14
CA ASN A 88 -1.66 -31.51 -11.16
C ASN A 88 -0.18 -31.95 -11.09
N ILE A 89 0.73 -30.98 -10.91
CA ILE A 89 2.17 -31.22 -10.84
C ILE A 89 2.68 -30.79 -9.47
N LYS A 90 3.55 -31.62 -8.91
CA LYS A 90 4.42 -31.27 -7.80
C LYS A 90 5.86 -31.18 -8.29
N PHE A 91 6.40 -29.97 -8.36
CA PHE A 91 7.81 -29.71 -8.60
C PHE A 91 8.56 -29.74 -7.27
N ILE A 92 9.63 -30.54 -7.17
CA ILE A 92 10.44 -30.68 -5.95
C ILE A 92 11.90 -30.39 -6.29
N ASN A 93 12.52 -29.44 -5.60
CA ASN A 93 13.93 -29.05 -5.82
C ASN A 93 14.25 -28.67 -7.28
N CYS A 94 13.26 -28.23 -8.06
CA CYS A 94 13.46 -27.82 -9.45
C CYS A 94 14.01 -26.39 -9.54
N THR A 95 14.81 -26.13 -10.57
CA THR A 95 15.32 -24.77 -10.86
C THR A 95 14.71 -24.22 -12.14
N PHE A 96 14.17 -23.01 -12.09
CA PHE A 96 13.67 -22.25 -13.23
C PHE A 96 14.52 -20.99 -13.39
N ILE A 97 15.40 -20.93 -14.39
CA ILE A 97 16.29 -19.77 -14.59
C ILE A 97 15.88 -18.99 -15.82
N GLY A 98 15.47 -17.74 -15.65
CA GLY A 98 15.14 -16.84 -16.77
C GLY A 98 14.05 -17.41 -17.68
N CYS A 99 13.14 -18.22 -17.13
CA CYS A 99 12.02 -18.78 -17.88
C CYS A 99 10.96 -17.71 -18.12
N ASN A 100 10.32 -17.77 -19.29
CA ASN A 100 9.21 -16.90 -19.66
C ASN A 100 7.94 -17.74 -19.82
N PHE A 101 6.92 -17.41 -19.05
CA PHE A 101 5.59 -18.00 -19.14
C PHE A 101 4.64 -16.95 -19.67
N LYS A 102 4.05 -17.17 -20.84
CA LYS A 102 3.11 -16.25 -21.45
C LYS A 102 1.79 -16.95 -21.74
N LYS A 103 0.68 -16.40 -21.24
CA LYS A 103 -0.66 -16.98 -21.40
C LYS A 103 -0.74 -18.41 -20.87
N CYS A 104 0.07 -18.75 -19.87
CA CYS A 104 0.10 -20.08 -19.30
C CYS A 104 -0.92 -20.21 -18.16
N SER A 105 -1.42 -21.42 -17.95
CA SER A 105 -2.33 -21.74 -16.86
C SER A 105 -1.69 -22.77 -15.95
N PHE A 106 -1.58 -22.46 -14.66
CA PHE A 106 -1.19 -23.37 -13.59
C PHE A 106 -2.48 -23.73 -12.85
N GLY A 107 -2.99 -24.94 -13.00
CA GLY A 107 -4.32 -25.29 -12.47
C GLY A 107 -4.63 -26.79 -12.48
N GLY A 108 -5.87 -27.16 -12.80
CA GLY A 108 -6.38 -28.51 -12.51
C GLY A 108 -6.77 -28.57 -11.02
N GLY A 109 -6.20 -29.52 -10.29
CA GLY A 109 -6.19 -29.54 -8.82
C GLY A 109 -5.21 -28.55 -8.20
N GLY A 110 -4.28 -27.99 -8.98
CA GLY A 110 -3.27 -27.03 -8.52
C GLY A 110 -1.86 -27.42 -8.95
N ILE A 111 -0.89 -26.59 -8.57
CA ILE A 111 0.54 -26.84 -8.75
C ILE A 111 1.28 -26.60 -7.44
N ILE A 112 2.16 -27.50 -7.06
CA ILE A 112 2.99 -27.35 -5.85
C ILE A 112 4.44 -27.16 -6.27
N PHE A 113 5.07 -26.09 -5.80
CA PHE A 113 6.51 -25.86 -5.89
C PHE A 113 7.11 -26.01 -4.50
N GLU A 114 7.84 -27.10 -4.29
CA GLU A 114 8.50 -27.40 -3.02
C GLU A 114 10.01 -27.24 -3.20
N ASN A 115 10.62 -26.35 -2.41
CA ASN A 115 12.06 -26.05 -2.44
C ASN A 115 12.60 -25.70 -3.83
N CYS A 116 11.76 -25.09 -4.68
CA CYS A 116 12.13 -24.73 -6.04
C CYS A 116 12.81 -23.35 -6.07
N THR A 117 13.64 -23.10 -7.08
CA THR A 117 14.35 -21.83 -7.26
C THR A 117 14.02 -21.21 -8.61
N PHE A 118 13.57 -19.96 -8.66
CA PHE A 118 13.17 -19.24 -9.89
C PHE A 118 14.13 -18.12 -10.27
N VAL A 119 15.25 -18.02 -9.56
CA VAL A 119 16.30 -17.04 -9.78
C VAL A 119 17.63 -17.74 -9.97
N LYS A 120 18.47 -17.22 -10.86
CA LYS A 120 19.85 -17.69 -10.94
C LYS A 120 20.60 -17.35 -9.64
N SER A 121 21.06 -18.36 -8.91
CA SER A 121 22.04 -18.20 -7.83
C SER A 121 23.46 -18.05 -8.40
N ASP A 122 24.36 -17.39 -7.68
CA ASP A 122 25.68 -16.99 -8.19
C ASP A 122 26.52 -18.20 -8.59
N SER A 123 26.79 -18.33 -9.89
CA SER A 123 27.64 -19.36 -10.48
C SER A 123 28.90 -18.76 -11.12
N ILE A 124 29.39 -17.63 -10.60
CA ILE A 124 30.65 -17.07 -11.08
C ILE A 124 31.79 -17.80 -10.35
N LYS A 125 32.64 -18.49 -11.10
CA LYS A 125 33.87 -19.17 -10.64
C LYS A 125 34.84 -18.26 -9.86
N THR A 126 34.62 -16.96 -9.86
CA THR A 126 35.34 -15.99 -9.03
C THR A 126 34.36 -15.40 -8.01
N PRO A 127 34.71 -15.39 -6.71
CA PRO A 127 33.89 -14.78 -5.68
C PRO A 127 33.77 -13.28 -5.96
N SER A 128 32.67 -12.88 -6.59
CA SER A 128 32.24 -11.49 -6.60
C SER A 128 31.37 -11.32 -5.37
N LEU A 129 31.92 -10.72 -4.33
CA LEU A 129 31.23 -10.56 -3.04
C LEU A 129 29.92 -9.73 -3.15
N ASN A 130 29.63 -9.11 -4.31
CA ASN A 130 28.51 -8.16 -4.48
C ASN A 130 27.82 -8.18 -5.87
N VAL A 131 28.08 -9.14 -6.77
CA VAL A 131 27.39 -9.18 -8.08
C VAL A 131 26.46 -10.38 -8.14
N LYS A 132 25.16 -10.10 -8.03
CA LYS A 132 24.10 -11.06 -8.30
C LYS A 132 23.51 -10.79 -9.68
N ASP A 133 23.42 -11.82 -10.51
CA ASP A 133 22.84 -11.72 -11.86
C ASP A 133 21.33 -11.36 -11.81
N ASN A 134 20.65 -11.60 -10.67
CA ASN A 134 19.26 -11.23 -10.40
C ASN A 134 18.28 -11.65 -11.52
N LEU A 135 18.63 -12.73 -12.25
CA LEU A 135 17.87 -13.24 -13.38
C LEU A 135 16.72 -14.10 -12.87
N GLY A 136 15.58 -13.45 -12.62
CA GLY A 136 14.32 -14.10 -12.26
C GLY A 136 13.47 -14.51 -13.46
N CYS A 137 12.40 -15.26 -13.20
CA CYS A 137 11.40 -15.65 -14.19
C CYS A 137 10.41 -14.52 -14.53
N TYR A 138 9.74 -14.64 -15.67
CA TYR A 138 8.71 -13.69 -16.09
C TYR A 138 7.41 -14.40 -16.44
N PHE A 139 6.31 -13.90 -15.88
CA PHE A 139 4.96 -14.41 -16.10
C PHE A 139 4.11 -13.27 -16.67
N GLU A 140 3.48 -13.52 -17.81
CA GLU A 140 2.66 -12.55 -18.52
C GLU A 140 1.32 -13.17 -18.92
N ASP A 141 0.21 -12.54 -18.55
CA ASP A 141 -1.15 -13.02 -18.87
C ASP A 141 -1.42 -14.45 -18.34
N CYS A 142 -0.84 -14.83 -17.19
CA CYS A 142 -0.93 -16.19 -16.65
C CYS A 142 -2.03 -16.35 -15.59
N TYR A 143 -2.64 -17.53 -15.55
CA TYR A 143 -3.47 -17.97 -14.42
C TYR A 143 -2.65 -18.83 -13.46
N ILE A 144 -2.64 -18.49 -12.18
CA ILE A 144 -1.79 -19.08 -11.15
C ILE A 144 -2.68 -19.59 -10.01
N TYR A 145 -2.83 -20.91 -9.95
CA TYR A 145 -3.34 -21.62 -8.78
C TYR A 145 -2.23 -22.56 -8.28
N ALA A 146 -1.50 -22.10 -7.27
CA ALA A 146 -0.28 -22.76 -6.83
C ALA A 146 0.01 -22.64 -5.33
N GLN A 147 0.81 -23.55 -4.81
CA GLN A 147 1.48 -23.44 -3.52
C GLN A 147 2.98 -23.34 -3.74
N PHE A 148 3.62 -22.34 -3.13
CA PHE A 148 5.07 -22.22 -3.06
C PHE A 148 5.50 -22.49 -1.62
N LYS A 149 6.27 -23.56 -1.41
CA LYS A 149 6.76 -23.97 -0.09
C LYS A 149 8.28 -24.03 -0.09
N GLY A 150 8.93 -23.30 0.82
CA GLY A 150 10.39 -23.29 0.92
C GLY A 150 11.09 -22.79 -0.35
N SER A 151 10.39 -22.10 -1.24
CA SER A 151 10.85 -21.81 -2.59
C SER A 151 11.47 -20.41 -2.68
N ASN A 152 12.46 -20.23 -3.55
CA ASN A 152 12.99 -18.93 -3.89
C ASN A 152 12.36 -18.44 -5.18
N ILE A 153 11.41 -17.51 -5.09
CA ILE A 153 10.81 -16.84 -6.24
C ILE A 153 11.26 -15.39 -6.39
N SER A 154 12.31 -15.02 -5.65
CA SER A 154 12.90 -13.69 -5.66
C SER A 154 13.20 -13.25 -7.09
N TYR A 155 13.13 -11.95 -7.30
CA TYR A 155 13.27 -11.35 -8.60
C TYR A 155 12.23 -11.80 -9.67
N SER A 156 11.18 -12.49 -9.23
CA SER A 156 9.87 -12.69 -9.87
C SER A 156 9.35 -11.44 -10.61
N LEU A 157 8.89 -11.52 -11.87
CA LEU A 157 8.02 -10.49 -12.45
C LEU A 157 6.72 -11.11 -12.98
N PHE A 158 5.60 -10.65 -12.44
CA PHE A 158 4.25 -11.06 -12.83
C PHE A 158 3.49 -9.87 -13.40
N GLU A 159 2.97 -10.00 -14.62
CA GLU A 159 2.27 -8.94 -15.33
C GLU A 159 0.96 -9.44 -15.92
N ARG A 160 -0.15 -8.79 -15.55
CA ARG A 160 -1.50 -9.16 -15.98
C ARG A 160 -1.85 -10.61 -15.66
N CYS A 161 -1.40 -11.09 -14.51
CA CYS A 161 -1.70 -12.43 -14.04
C CYS A 161 -2.96 -12.44 -13.17
N THR A 162 -3.56 -13.61 -13.03
CA THR A 162 -4.60 -13.90 -12.04
C THR A 162 -4.06 -14.95 -11.10
N PHE A 163 -3.90 -14.59 -9.83
CA PHE A 163 -3.62 -15.52 -8.74
C PHE A 163 -4.93 -15.88 -8.07
N GLU A 164 -5.20 -17.16 -7.93
CA GLU A 164 -6.39 -17.67 -7.26
C GLU A 164 -5.99 -18.77 -6.29
N ASN A 165 -6.45 -18.68 -5.03
CA ASN A 165 -6.20 -19.67 -3.98
C ASN A 165 -4.71 -20.04 -3.88
N THR A 166 -3.83 -19.03 -3.90
CA THR A 166 -2.38 -19.24 -3.94
C THR A 166 -1.77 -19.03 -2.56
N ASN A 167 -0.89 -19.95 -2.16
CA ASN A 167 -0.21 -19.89 -0.87
C ASN A 167 1.31 -19.74 -1.07
N PHE A 168 1.92 -18.85 -0.27
CA PHE A 168 3.37 -18.72 -0.14
C PHE A 168 3.77 -19.03 1.30
N GLU A 169 4.54 -20.10 1.49
CA GLU A 169 4.96 -20.60 2.80
C GLU A 169 6.49 -20.71 2.84
N LEU A 170 7.13 -20.11 3.83
CA LEU A 170 8.58 -20.20 4.08
C LEU A 170 9.42 -19.88 2.83
N SER A 171 8.94 -18.95 2.00
CA SER A 171 9.48 -18.69 0.66
C SER A 171 10.13 -17.31 0.57
N ASP A 172 11.14 -17.18 -0.30
CA ASP A 172 11.82 -15.92 -0.60
C ASP A 172 11.12 -15.23 -1.79
N LEU A 173 10.45 -14.10 -1.51
CA LEU A 173 9.78 -13.23 -2.47
C LEU A 173 10.49 -11.87 -2.60
N GLN A 174 11.78 -11.79 -2.22
CA GLN A 174 12.54 -10.57 -2.29
C GLN A 174 12.52 -9.99 -3.71
N ALA A 175 12.26 -8.69 -3.83
CA ALA A 175 12.23 -7.98 -5.11
C ALA A 175 11.29 -8.58 -6.18
N VAL A 176 10.29 -9.36 -5.78
CA VAL A 176 9.18 -9.77 -6.66
C VAL A 176 8.35 -8.53 -6.99
N ILE A 177 7.93 -8.44 -8.25
CA ILE A 177 7.06 -7.37 -8.74
C ILE A 177 5.81 -8.00 -9.34
N ILE A 178 4.64 -7.59 -8.88
CA ILE A 178 3.33 -8.00 -9.40
C ILE A 178 2.59 -6.76 -9.92
N ILE A 179 2.31 -6.68 -11.21
CA ILE A 179 1.65 -5.52 -11.81
C ILE A 179 0.39 -5.88 -12.60
N GLN A 180 -0.60 -4.98 -12.57
CA GLN A 180 -1.83 -5.08 -13.34
C GLN A 180 -2.54 -6.44 -13.18
N SER A 181 -2.41 -7.04 -11.99
CA SER A 181 -2.80 -8.42 -11.73
C SER A 181 -3.91 -8.50 -10.70
N ASP A 182 -4.56 -9.65 -10.68
CA ASP A 182 -5.62 -9.94 -9.71
C ASP A 182 -5.13 -10.98 -8.73
N LEU A 183 -5.35 -10.72 -7.44
CA LEU A 183 -4.91 -11.58 -6.34
C LEU A 183 -6.15 -11.94 -5.52
N PHE A 184 -6.61 -13.17 -5.65
CA PHE A 184 -7.78 -13.68 -4.95
C PHE A 184 -7.36 -14.79 -3.99
N LYS A 185 -7.70 -14.66 -2.70
CA LYS A 185 -7.45 -15.69 -1.68
C LYS A 185 -5.97 -16.05 -1.62
N ILE A 186 -5.17 -15.06 -1.26
CA ILE A 186 -3.72 -15.21 -1.10
C ILE A 186 -3.39 -15.33 0.37
N VAL A 187 -2.66 -16.38 0.70
CA VAL A 187 -2.11 -16.59 2.03
C VAL A 187 -0.59 -16.50 1.93
N VAL A 188 0.00 -15.76 2.86
CA VAL A 188 1.44 -15.61 2.98
C VAL A 188 1.84 -15.96 4.41
N SER A 189 2.80 -16.87 4.56
CA SER A 189 3.27 -17.36 5.86
C SER A 189 4.79 -17.42 5.89
N ASP A 190 5.39 -16.68 6.82
CA ASP A 190 6.82 -16.71 7.15
C ASP A 190 7.75 -16.50 5.94
N CYS A 191 7.41 -15.54 5.08
CA CYS A 191 8.11 -15.26 3.83
C CYS A 191 9.08 -14.07 3.90
N ASP A 192 9.97 -13.93 2.91
CA ASP A 192 10.76 -12.70 2.72
C ASP A 192 10.10 -11.81 1.66
N PHE A 193 9.60 -10.66 2.07
CA PHE A 193 8.92 -9.67 1.21
C PHE A 193 9.76 -8.39 1.03
N GLN A 194 11.07 -8.40 1.35
CA GLN A 194 11.91 -7.22 1.19
C GLN A 194 11.90 -6.75 -0.27
N ASN A 195 11.66 -5.45 -0.49
CA ASN A 195 11.53 -4.83 -1.81
C ASN A 195 10.45 -5.48 -2.70
N PHE A 196 9.49 -6.23 -2.12
CA PHE A 196 8.31 -6.74 -2.82
C PHE A 196 7.44 -5.58 -3.26
N LYS A 197 6.92 -5.63 -4.50
CA LYS A 197 6.13 -4.52 -5.06
C LYS A 197 4.87 -4.97 -5.77
N THR A 198 3.79 -4.23 -5.55
CA THR A 198 2.56 -4.33 -6.34
C THR A 198 2.21 -3.01 -7.02
N GLN A 199 1.59 -3.07 -8.21
CA GLN A 199 1.13 -1.88 -8.93
C GLN A 199 -0.17 -2.17 -9.68
N LYS A 200 -1.18 -1.30 -9.52
CA LYS A 200 -2.48 -1.43 -10.21
C LYS A 200 -3.09 -2.83 -10.07
N CYS A 201 -2.98 -3.43 -8.89
CA CYS A 201 -3.53 -4.75 -8.63
C CYS A 201 -4.92 -4.67 -8.00
N TYR A 202 -5.77 -5.63 -8.36
CA TYR A 202 -6.98 -5.93 -7.60
C TYR A 202 -6.66 -7.01 -6.58
N MET A 203 -7.16 -6.88 -5.35
CA MET A 203 -6.95 -7.88 -4.30
C MET A 203 -8.25 -8.14 -3.56
N SER A 204 -8.54 -9.40 -3.27
CA SER A 204 -9.56 -9.80 -2.28
C SER A 204 -9.09 -11.01 -1.49
N ASP A 205 -9.40 -11.05 -0.21
CA ASP A 205 -8.99 -12.13 0.71
C ASP A 205 -7.46 -12.33 0.69
N PHE A 206 -6.71 -11.27 0.99
CA PHE A 206 -5.24 -11.32 1.12
C PHE A 206 -4.86 -11.25 2.59
N GLU A 207 -4.15 -12.26 3.08
CA GLU A 207 -3.80 -12.38 4.49
C GLU A 207 -2.36 -12.86 4.74
N PHE A 208 -1.82 -12.45 5.88
CA PHE A 208 -0.59 -12.98 6.45
C PHE A 208 -0.97 -13.93 7.59
N ASP A 209 -0.62 -15.20 7.47
CA ASP A 209 -0.80 -16.22 8.51
C ASP A 209 0.58 -16.67 9.00
N ASP A 210 1.28 -15.71 9.61
CA ASP A 210 2.65 -15.89 10.09
C ASP A 210 2.67 -16.60 11.45
N LYS A 211 3.54 -17.61 11.59
CA LYS A 211 3.90 -18.15 12.90
C LYS A 211 5.05 -17.38 13.54
N TYR A 212 5.96 -16.89 12.68
CA TYR A 212 7.07 -16.03 13.03
C TYR A 212 6.79 -14.63 12.51
N MET A 213 7.21 -14.32 11.28
CA MET A 213 7.02 -13.00 10.66
C MET A 213 7.43 -13.05 9.18
N THR A 214 6.58 -12.53 8.31
CA THR A 214 6.94 -12.16 6.94
C THR A 214 7.73 -10.83 6.94
N THR A 215 8.93 -10.82 6.36
CA THR A 215 9.85 -9.68 6.50
C THR A 215 9.59 -8.58 5.46
N PHE A 216 9.46 -7.33 5.92
CA PHE A 216 9.31 -6.14 5.08
C PHE A 216 10.53 -5.22 5.26
N ASP A 217 10.83 -4.42 4.23
CA ASP A 217 11.80 -3.32 4.29
C ASP A 217 11.16 -1.99 3.85
N ASP A 218 11.93 -0.91 3.88
CA ASP A 218 11.51 0.43 3.46
C ASP A 218 11.14 0.53 1.96
N LYS A 219 11.63 -0.40 1.15
CA LYS A 219 11.39 -0.48 -0.31
C LYS A 219 10.19 -1.35 -0.68
N THR A 220 9.67 -2.12 0.26
CA THR A 220 8.45 -2.90 0.10
C THR A 220 7.32 -1.94 -0.16
N PHE A 221 6.54 -2.16 -1.22
CA PHE A 221 5.56 -1.19 -1.71
C PHE A 221 4.31 -1.87 -2.26
N PHE A 222 3.17 -1.53 -1.69
CA PHE A 222 1.86 -1.89 -2.22
C PHE A 222 1.23 -0.63 -2.81
N ASP A 223 0.98 -0.60 -4.11
CA ASP A 223 0.21 0.49 -4.72
C ASP A 223 -1.24 0.45 -4.21
N LYS A 224 -1.98 1.53 -4.45
CA LYS A 224 -3.40 1.58 -4.11
C LYS A 224 -4.16 0.49 -4.85
N LEU A 225 -4.98 -0.25 -4.10
CA LEU A 225 -5.87 -1.28 -4.64
C LEU A 225 -6.83 -0.68 -5.66
N VAL A 226 -7.00 -1.38 -6.78
CA VAL A 226 -7.90 -0.97 -7.87
C VAL A 226 -9.34 -1.21 -7.44
N GLU A 227 -10.16 -0.17 -7.33
CA GLU A 227 -11.60 -0.31 -7.06
C GLU A 227 -12.35 -0.79 -8.33
N ARG A 228 -13.23 -1.77 -8.21
CA ARG A 228 -14.02 -2.31 -9.33
C ARG A 228 -15.52 -2.21 -9.07
N LYS A 229 -16.00 -2.88 -8.02
CA LYS A 229 -17.43 -2.99 -7.70
C LYS A 229 -17.95 -1.72 -7.02
N LYS A 230 -17.13 -1.11 -6.15
CA LYS A 230 -17.45 0.08 -5.35
C LYS A 230 -18.67 -0.10 -4.46
N ASP A 231 -18.86 -1.31 -3.96
CA ASP A 231 -19.90 -1.68 -3.00
C ASP A 231 -19.32 -1.80 -1.58
N ARG A 232 -20.18 -2.04 -0.59
CA ARG A 232 -19.79 -2.16 0.82
C ARG A 232 -18.78 -3.31 1.02
N ASP A 233 -19.04 -4.46 0.39
CA ASP A 233 -18.23 -5.66 0.55
C ASP A 233 -16.80 -5.48 0.02
N GLU A 234 -16.65 -4.84 -1.15
CA GLU A 234 -15.33 -4.52 -1.70
C GLU A 234 -14.55 -3.57 -0.78
N TYR A 235 -15.21 -2.55 -0.22
CA TYR A 235 -14.56 -1.62 0.69
C TYR A 235 -14.20 -2.25 2.04
N GLU A 236 -15.00 -3.21 2.52
CA GLU A 236 -14.69 -3.98 3.72
C GLU A 236 -13.49 -4.90 3.50
N GLY A 237 -13.45 -5.61 2.36
CA GLY A 237 -12.28 -6.40 1.96
C GLY A 237 -11.01 -5.53 1.85
N PHE A 238 -11.10 -4.36 1.20
CA PHE A 238 -9.94 -3.46 1.08
C PHE A 238 -9.48 -2.92 2.43
N TYR A 239 -10.42 -2.61 3.33
CA TYR A 239 -10.09 -2.22 4.70
C TYR A 239 -9.26 -3.29 5.40
N MET A 240 -9.69 -4.55 5.36
CA MET A 240 -8.98 -5.67 5.98
C MET A 240 -7.59 -5.87 5.36
N ILE A 241 -7.47 -5.81 4.04
CA ILE A 241 -6.18 -5.96 3.34
C ILE A 241 -5.21 -4.84 3.73
N TYR A 242 -5.65 -3.57 3.72
CA TYR A 242 -4.80 -2.46 4.14
C TYR A 242 -4.40 -2.55 5.62
N GLN A 243 -5.27 -3.06 6.48
CA GLN A 243 -4.91 -3.32 7.88
C GLN A 243 -3.86 -4.42 8.01
N ASN A 244 -4.03 -5.55 7.34
CA ASN A 244 -3.07 -6.64 7.33
C ASN A 244 -1.68 -6.13 6.88
N ILE A 245 -1.63 -5.37 5.78
CA ILE A 245 -0.38 -4.75 5.30
C ILE A 245 0.19 -3.77 6.32
N ALA A 246 -0.64 -2.89 6.90
CA ALA A 246 -0.18 -1.92 7.89
C ALA A 246 0.45 -2.63 9.10
N PHE A 247 -0.25 -3.60 9.70
CA PHE A 247 0.26 -4.35 10.84
C PHE A 247 1.57 -5.08 10.52
N GLN A 248 1.73 -5.58 9.29
CA GLN A 248 3.01 -6.18 8.88
C GLN A 248 4.17 -5.16 8.89
N TYR A 249 3.93 -3.93 8.42
CA TYR A 249 4.92 -2.85 8.57
C TYR A 249 5.20 -2.52 10.04
N GLU A 250 4.20 -2.54 10.92
CA GLU A 250 4.40 -2.30 12.35
C GLU A 250 5.26 -3.37 13.01
N GLN A 251 5.00 -4.65 12.72
CA GLN A 251 5.80 -5.78 13.22
C GLN A 251 7.26 -5.70 12.75
N ASN A 252 7.49 -5.21 11.53
CA ASN A 252 8.83 -4.97 10.98
C ASN A 252 9.46 -3.63 11.43
N ASN A 253 8.87 -2.91 12.38
CA ASN A 253 9.32 -1.60 12.90
C ASN A 253 9.36 -0.47 11.84
N LEU A 254 8.57 -0.56 10.77
CA LEU A 254 8.51 0.40 9.65
C LEU A 254 7.34 1.39 9.84
N LYS A 255 7.44 2.22 10.88
CA LYS A 255 6.29 2.97 11.39
C LYS A 255 5.76 4.06 10.45
N SER A 256 6.62 4.61 9.58
CA SER A 256 6.18 5.58 8.56
C SER A 256 5.24 4.94 7.53
N ASN A 257 5.59 3.74 7.05
CA ASN A 257 4.81 2.98 6.08
C ASN A 257 3.51 2.48 6.72
N PHE A 258 3.57 1.97 7.96
CA PHE A 258 2.38 1.62 8.75
C PHE A 258 1.32 2.72 8.69
N GLY A 259 1.69 3.96 9.00
CA GLY A 259 0.74 5.08 9.09
C GLY A 259 0.06 5.40 7.74
N GLU A 260 0.75 5.14 6.62
CA GLU A 260 0.16 5.33 5.29
C GLU A 260 -0.92 4.30 4.98
N TYR A 261 -0.62 3.01 5.17
CA TYR A 261 -1.58 1.94 4.88
C TYR A 261 -2.71 1.91 5.90
N TYR A 262 -2.44 2.26 7.16
CA TYR A 262 -3.49 2.46 8.17
C TYR A 262 -4.47 3.56 7.74
N PHE A 263 -3.97 4.70 7.24
CA PHE A 263 -4.80 5.79 6.75
C PHE A 263 -5.65 5.37 5.53
N LEU A 264 -5.09 4.58 4.61
CA LEU A 264 -5.84 4.02 3.48
C LEU A 264 -6.94 3.05 3.95
N GLY A 265 -6.62 2.19 4.91
CA GLY A 265 -7.60 1.29 5.54
C GLY A 265 -8.75 2.06 6.17
N LYS A 266 -8.46 3.09 6.98
CA LYS A 266 -9.51 3.94 7.59
C LYS A 266 -10.37 4.69 6.58
N LYS A 267 -9.80 5.08 5.43
CA LYS A 267 -10.57 5.63 4.31
C LYS A 267 -11.49 4.60 3.64
N ALA A 268 -11.06 3.35 3.53
CA ALA A 268 -11.90 2.27 3.01
C ALA A 268 -13.02 1.93 4.00
N GLU A 269 -12.70 1.76 5.29
CA GLU A 269 -13.66 1.54 6.38
C GLU A 269 -14.74 2.63 6.40
N HIS A 270 -14.34 3.91 6.25
CA HIS A 270 -15.29 5.01 6.22
C HIS A 270 -16.43 4.84 5.18
N LYS A 271 -16.14 4.19 4.05
CA LYS A 271 -17.13 3.93 3.00
C LYS A 271 -18.11 2.81 3.37
N THR A 272 -17.78 1.95 4.34
CA THR A 272 -18.63 0.85 4.80
C THR A 272 -19.53 1.22 5.99
N LEU A 273 -19.22 2.32 6.68
CA LEU A 273 -19.93 2.75 7.89
C LEU A 273 -21.36 3.25 7.62
N ASP A 274 -22.26 2.87 8.51
CA ASP A 274 -23.62 3.43 8.59
C ASP A 274 -23.60 4.90 9.09
N PHE A 275 -24.74 5.58 9.04
CA PHE A 275 -24.82 7.05 9.21
C PHE A 275 -24.13 7.61 10.47
N LEU A 276 -24.47 7.12 11.67
CA LEU A 276 -23.91 7.68 12.92
C LEU A 276 -22.40 7.39 13.07
N PRO A 277 -21.90 6.15 12.89
CA PRO A 277 -20.46 5.89 12.88
C PRO A 277 -19.71 6.69 11.80
N LYS A 278 -20.35 6.91 10.64
CA LYS A 278 -19.76 7.68 9.55
C LYS A 278 -19.53 9.15 9.90
N ILE A 279 -20.44 9.78 10.65
CA ILE A 279 -20.24 11.14 11.17
C ILE A 279 -19.02 11.20 12.11
N LYS A 280 -18.91 10.25 13.05
CA LYS A 280 -17.74 10.15 13.93
C LYS A 280 -16.44 9.96 13.15
N SER A 281 -16.45 9.10 12.14
CA SER A 281 -15.32 8.88 11.25
C SER A 281 -14.95 10.13 10.45
N TYR A 282 -15.93 10.89 9.95
CA TYR A 282 -15.70 12.18 9.30
C TYR A 282 -15.03 13.19 10.24
N LEU A 283 -15.51 13.32 11.48
CA LEU A 283 -14.90 14.21 12.47
C LEU A 283 -13.45 13.81 12.76
N TYR A 284 -13.18 12.52 12.94
CA TYR A 284 -11.83 12.02 13.20
C TYR A 284 -10.89 12.21 12.00
N TRP A 285 -11.41 12.03 10.78
CA TRP A 285 -10.67 12.31 9.56
C TRP A 285 -10.37 13.80 9.41
N PHE A 286 -11.36 14.66 9.58
CA PHE A 286 -11.23 16.09 9.35
C PHE A 286 -10.35 16.76 10.41
N SER A 287 -10.41 16.32 11.67
CA SER A 287 -9.67 16.94 12.77
C SER A 287 -8.19 16.56 12.83
N CYS A 288 -7.82 15.31 12.52
CA CYS A 288 -6.41 14.88 12.59
C CYS A 288 -6.01 13.81 11.57
N GLY A 289 -6.81 13.61 10.53
CA GLY A 289 -6.54 12.64 9.47
C GLY A 289 -6.37 11.23 9.99
N TYR A 290 -7.29 10.80 10.87
CA TYR A 290 -7.23 9.52 11.57
C TYR A 290 -5.97 9.36 12.46
N GLY A 291 -5.41 10.48 12.95
CA GLY A 291 -4.19 10.48 13.77
C GLY A 291 -2.90 10.21 12.99
N GLU A 292 -2.94 10.21 11.66
CA GLU A 292 -1.77 9.95 10.80
C GLU A 292 -1.34 11.17 9.99
N ARG A 293 -2.14 12.25 9.97
CA ARG A 293 -1.88 13.48 9.19
C ARG A 293 -1.93 14.74 10.07
N PRO A 294 -0.80 15.16 10.67
CA PRO A 294 -0.77 16.33 11.57
C PRO A 294 -1.30 17.63 10.94
N LEU A 295 -1.11 17.81 9.62
CA LEU A 295 -1.60 18.99 8.89
C LEU A 295 -3.12 19.17 8.96
N TYR A 296 -3.89 18.09 9.13
CA TYR A 296 -5.35 18.18 9.26
C TYR A 296 -5.73 18.92 10.53
N SER A 297 -4.98 18.77 11.61
CA SER A 297 -5.23 19.50 12.85
C SER A 297 -4.97 20.99 12.72
N ILE A 298 -3.98 21.39 11.91
CA ILE A 298 -3.74 22.81 11.60
C ILE A 298 -4.91 23.39 10.80
N TYR A 299 -5.35 22.70 9.75
CA TYR A 299 -6.51 23.14 8.96
C TYR A 299 -7.79 23.17 9.79
N PHE A 300 -7.97 22.20 10.68
CA PHE A 300 -9.10 22.15 11.59
C PHE A 300 -9.09 23.31 12.59
N SER A 301 -7.92 23.66 13.16
CA SER A 301 -7.78 24.85 14.00
C SER A 301 -8.20 26.12 13.25
N PHE A 302 -7.71 26.34 12.03
CA PHE A 302 -8.12 27.49 11.23
C PHE A 302 -9.61 27.50 10.95
N PHE A 303 -10.21 26.35 10.63
CA PHE A 303 -11.65 26.24 10.41
C PHE A 303 -12.45 26.66 11.65
N ILE A 304 -12.07 26.21 12.84
CA ILE A 304 -12.71 26.61 14.11
C ILE A 304 -12.55 28.11 14.36
N ILE A 305 -11.34 28.66 14.21
CA ILE A 305 -11.10 30.10 14.40
C ILE A 305 -11.98 30.94 13.45
N PHE A 306 -12.05 30.58 12.17
CA PHE A 306 -12.92 31.30 11.23
C PHE A 306 -14.41 31.14 11.56
N LEU A 307 -14.84 29.97 12.02
CA LEU A 307 -16.21 29.74 12.46
C LEU A 307 -16.58 30.64 13.64
N PHE A 308 -15.74 30.68 14.68
CA PHE A 308 -15.97 31.50 15.86
C PHE A 308 -15.85 33.00 15.58
N THR A 309 -14.93 33.41 14.72
CA THR A 309 -14.87 34.79 14.19
C THR A 309 -16.24 35.25 13.65
N ALA A 310 -16.89 34.42 12.83
CA ALA A 310 -18.22 34.73 12.30
C ALA A 310 -19.30 34.74 13.40
N LEU A 311 -19.28 33.77 14.32
CA LEU A 311 -20.22 33.70 15.44
C LEU A 311 -20.09 34.92 16.37
N PHE A 312 -18.87 35.37 16.65
CA PHE A 312 -18.63 36.56 17.46
C PHE A 312 -19.18 37.83 16.82
N LEU A 313 -19.02 38.00 15.51
CA LEU A 313 -19.64 39.14 14.81
C LEU A 313 -21.17 39.07 14.83
N LEU A 314 -21.74 37.87 14.78
CA LEU A 314 -23.20 37.70 14.86
C LEU A 314 -23.76 37.97 16.26
N VAL A 315 -23.09 37.49 17.31
CA VAL A 315 -23.57 37.59 18.70
C VAL A 315 -23.17 38.89 19.36
N GLY A 316 -21.93 39.35 19.16
CA GLY A 316 -21.45 40.61 19.69
C GLY A 316 -20.00 40.55 20.19
N ILE A 317 -19.19 41.54 19.82
CA ILE A 317 -17.86 41.82 20.39
C ILE A 317 -17.80 43.26 20.90
N ASP A 318 -16.96 43.51 21.89
CA ASP A 318 -16.65 44.86 22.39
C ASP A 318 -15.25 45.24 21.90
N ILE A 319 -15.15 46.35 21.16
CA ILE A 319 -13.88 46.91 20.70
C ILE A 319 -13.70 48.25 21.40
N GLU A 320 -12.83 48.31 22.41
CA GLU A 320 -12.49 49.55 23.14
C GLU A 320 -13.72 50.31 23.71
N GLY A 321 -14.78 49.59 24.08
CA GLY A 321 -16.04 50.13 24.60
C GLY A 321 -17.18 50.22 23.57
N ASP A 322 -16.88 49.99 22.28
CA ASP A 322 -17.86 49.98 21.20
C ASP A 322 -18.36 48.56 20.91
N VAL A 323 -19.66 48.32 21.16
CA VAL A 323 -20.30 47.02 20.92
C VAL A 323 -20.64 46.84 19.43
N ILE A 324 -20.03 45.83 18.81
CA ILE A 324 -20.25 45.42 17.43
C ILE A 324 -21.08 44.14 17.38
N GLN A 325 -22.29 44.20 16.83
CA GLN A 325 -23.21 43.07 16.72
C GLN A 325 -24.00 43.09 15.40
N TYR A 326 -23.70 42.18 14.49
CA TYR A 326 -24.31 42.12 13.16
C TYR A 326 -25.66 41.39 13.09
N SER A 327 -26.14 40.78 14.18
CA SER A 327 -27.55 40.39 14.24
C SER A 327 -28.51 41.59 14.21
N ASN A 328 -28.01 42.79 14.52
CA ASN A 328 -28.77 44.03 14.47
C ASN A 328 -28.67 44.66 13.07
N LEU A 329 -29.75 44.58 12.29
CA LEU A 329 -29.85 45.12 10.93
C LEU A 329 -29.44 46.60 10.82
N LYS A 330 -29.68 47.40 11.86
CA LYS A 330 -29.29 48.83 11.90
C LYS A 330 -27.77 49.05 11.88
N MET A 331 -27.00 48.06 12.30
CA MET A 331 -25.53 48.11 12.30
C MET A 331 -24.93 47.81 10.93
N ILE A 332 -25.69 47.13 10.08
CA ILE A 332 -25.31 46.79 8.71
C ILE A 332 -25.67 47.94 7.76
N GLU A 333 -26.72 48.70 8.09
CA GLU A 333 -27.11 49.90 7.33
C GLU A 333 -26.04 50.99 7.40
N GLY A 334 -25.34 51.20 6.27
CA GLY A 334 -24.30 52.23 6.14
C GLY A 334 -22.88 51.76 6.43
N LEU A 335 -22.66 50.47 6.72
CA LEU A 335 -21.34 49.91 6.99
C LEU A 335 -20.45 49.94 5.74
N SER A 336 -19.29 50.59 5.82
CA SER A 336 -18.31 50.56 4.73
C SER A 336 -17.55 49.22 4.70
N PHE A 337 -17.06 48.82 3.52
CA PHE A 337 -16.24 47.61 3.40
C PHE A 337 -14.96 47.67 4.26
N GLY A 338 -14.38 48.86 4.43
CA GLY A 338 -13.20 49.07 5.27
C GLY A 338 -13.48 48.83 6.75
N GLU A 339 -14.61 49.32 7.25
CA GLU A 339 -15.05 49.07 8.65
C GLU A 339 -15.40 47.61 8.87
N PHE A 340 -16.12 46.98 7.91
CA PHE A 340 -16.37 45.55 7.97
C PHE A 340 -15.08 44.73 8.09
N LEU A 341 -14.06 45.05 7.28
CA LEU A 341 -12.78 44.38 7.32
C LEU A 341 -12.05 44.61 8.66
N LYS A 342 -12.14 45.82 9.23
CA LYS A 342 -11.60 46.11 10.56
C LYS A 342 -12.27 45.25 11.63
N HIS A 343 -13.60 45.17 11.64
CA HIS A 343 -14.35 44.35 12.59
C HIS A 343 -14.01 42.86 12.42
N LEU A 344 -13.90 42.38 11.18
CA LEU A 344 -13.52 41.00 10.87
C LEU A 344 -12.11 40.66 11.40
N LEU A 345 -11.13 41.54 11.19
CA LEU A 345 -9.77 41.32 11.69
C LEU A 345 -9.70 41.35 13.23
N ARG A 346 -10.48 42.21 13.89
CA ARG A 346 -10.57 42.24 15.36
C ARG A 346 -11.26 41.00 15.93
N ALA A 347 -12.37 40.57 15.32
CA ALA A 347 -13.02 39.31 15.68
C ALA A 347 -12.11 38.10 15.47
N PHE A 348 -11.32 38.10 14.38
CA PHE A 348 -10.36 37.04 14.09
C PHE A 348 -9.20 37.02 15.09
N SER A 349 -8.70 38.19 15.49
CA SER A 349 -7.70 38.34 16.55
C SER A 349 -8.20 37.77 17.87
N LEU A 350 -9.42 38.16 18.28
CA LEU A 350 -10.09 37.66 19.49
C LEU A 350 -10.24 36.13 19.46
N SER A 351 -10.77 35.59 18.36
CA SER A 351 -10.94 34.13 18.21
C SER A 351 -9.60 33.40 18.26
N THR A 352 -8.56 33.94 17.60
CA THR A 352 -7.21 33.35 17.64
C THR A 352 -6.64 33.36 19.07
N SER A 353 -6.84 34.45 19.82
CA SER A 353 -6.29 34.59 21.16
C SER A 353 -7.01 33.70 22.19
N LEU A 354 -8.33 33.56 22.08
CA LEU A 354 -9.13 32.64 22.89
C LEU A 354 -8.80 31.18 22.57
N PHE A 355 -8.73 30.84 21.28
CA PHE A 355 -8.38 29.49 20.84
C PHE A 355 -6.99 29.05 21.32
N SER A 356 -6.03 29.96 21.38
CA SER A 356 -4.67 29.70 21.86
C SER A 356 -4.49 29.92 23.37
N GLY A 357 -5.48 30.50 24.06
CA GLY A 357 -5.46 30.72 25.51
C GLY A 357 -4.57 31.89 25.97
N VAL A 358 -4.25 32.85 25.09
CA VAL A 358 -3.39 34.00 25.41
C VAL A 358 -4.15 35.30 25.71
N GLY A 359 -5.44 35.39 25.32
CA GLY A 359 -6.28 36.59 25.52
C GLY A 359 -5.97 37.74 24.53
N ASP A 360 -6.93 38.65 24.33
CA ASP A 360 -6.78 39.87 23.51
C ASP A 360 -7.06 41.10 24.38
N GLU A 361 -6.17 42.09 24.36
CA GLU A 361 -6.29 43.31 25.18
C GLU A 361 -7.18 44.39 24.54
N LEU A 362 -7.50 44.27 23.24
CA LEU A 362 -8.16 45.33 22.46
C LEU A 362 -9.57 44.94 22.01
N CYS A 363 -9.98 43.71 22.26
CA CYS A 363 -11.25 43.15 21.81
C CYS A 363 -11.71 42.12 22.84
N GLU A 364 -12.92 42.26 23.36
CA GLU A 364 -13.47 41.36 24.36
C GLU A 364 -14.83 40.78 23.93
N PRO A 365 -15.19 39.57 24.37
CA PRO A 365 -16.54 39.07 24.18
C PRO A 365 -17.51 39.91 25.02
N THR A 366 -18.62 40.32 24.42
CA THR A 366 -19.76 40.86 25.17
C THR A 366 -20.33 39.80 26.12
N ILE A 367 -21.16 40.22 27.10
CA ILE A 367 -21.84 39.31 28.05
C ILE A 367 -22.55 38.15 27.32
N GLN A 368 -23.13 38.41 26.13
CA GLN A 368 -23.84 37.39 25.35
C GLN A 368 -22.90 36.41 24.65
N SER A 369 -21.67 36.82 24.33
CA SER A 369 -20.67 35.98 23.66
C SER A 369 -19.66 35.32 24.61
N VAL A 370 -19.74 35.55 25.92
CA VAL A 370 -18.92 34.83 26.92
C VAL A 370 -19.06 33.32 26.79
N ILE A 371 -20.28 32.80 26.64
CA ILE A 371 -20.50 31.36 26.46
C ILE A 371 -19.82 30.84 25.18
N LEU A 372 -19.81 31.63 24.10
CA LEU A 372 -19.10 31.27 22.87
C LEU A 372 -17.59 31.24 23.10
N ALA A 373 -17.05 32.21 23.85
CA ALA A 373 -15.64 32.26 24.21
C ALA A 373 -15.23 31.03 25.02
N ASP A 374 -16.00 30.65 26.05
CA ASP A 374 -15.73 29.47 26.86
C ASP A 374 -15.72 28.18 26.04
N ILE A 375 -16.68 28.03 25.12
CA ILE A 375 -16.75 26.89 24.21
C ILE A 375 -15.54 26.85 23.28
N GLU A 376 -15.15 27.99 22.70
CA GLU A 376 -13.99 28.07 21.81
C GLU A 376 -12.69 27.71 22.53
N MET A 377 -12.49 28.20 23.76
CA MET A 377 -11.32 27.88 24.57
C MET A 377 -11.20 26.37 24.83
N ILE A 378 -12.32 25.71 25.16
CA ILE A 378 -12.36 24.24 25.32
C ILE A 378 -11.97 23.54 24.01
N PHE A 379 -12.52 23.97 22.87
CA PHE A 379 -12.12 23.43 21.57
C PHE A 379 -10.64 23.67 21.27
N GLY A 380 -10.11 24.85 21.59
CA GLY A 380 -8.71 25.20 21.44
C GLY A 380 -7.80 24.20 22.16
N VAL A 381 -8.05 23.95 23.45
CA VAL A 381 -7.30 22.98 24.24
C VAL A 381 -7.37 21.57 23.64
N ILE A 382 -8.57 21.12 23.24
CA ILE A 382 -8.77 19.78 22.65
C ILE A 382 -8.01 19.65 21.33
N VAL A 383 -8.15 20.61 20.42
CA VAL A 383 -7.55 20.56 19.08
C VAL A 383 -6.04 20.68 19.15
N MET A 384 -5.50 21.52 20.03
CA MET A 384 -4.07 21.57 20.30
C MET A 384 -3.56 20.21 20.82
N GLY A 385 -4.26 19.61 21.77
CA GLY A 385 -3.93 18.28 22.28
C GLY A 385 -3.95 17.19 21.20
N LEU A 386 -4.96 17.19 20.32
CA LEU A 386 -5.05 16.30 19.17
C LEU A 386 -3.90 16.52 18.18
N GLY A 387 -3.57 17.78 17.87
CA GLY A 387 -2.49 18.14 16.97
C GLY A 387 -1.13 17.68 17.49
N ILE A 388 -0.84 17.97 18.77
CA ILE A 388 0.39 17.52 19.44
C ILE A 388 0.43 15.99 19.47
N GLY A 389 -0.65 15.32 19.90
CA GLY A 389 -0.70 13.86 19.95
C GLY A 389 -0.47 13.20 18.59
N THR A 390 -1.04 13.79 17.53
CA THR A 390 -0.85 13.33 16.14
C THR A 390 0.58 13.54 15.66
N LEU A 391 1.18 14.69 15.99
CA LEU A 391 2.57 15.00 15.67
C LEU A 391 3.54 14.07 16.41
N THR A 392 3.35 13.89 17.72
CA THR A 392 4.13 12.97 18.55
C THR A 392 4.02 11.55 18.03
N ARG A 393 2.81 11.09 17.70
CA ARG A 393 2.59 9.78 17.09
C ARG A 393 3.33 9.64 15.76
N LYS A 394 3.56 10.72 15.00
CA LYS A 394 4.27 10.66 13.73
C LYS A 394 5.80 10.80 13.84
N ILE A 395 6.31 11.42 14.90
CA ILE A 395 7.74 11.66 15.13
C ILE A 395 8.37 10.56 16.00
N VAL A 396 7.67 10.13 17.06
CA VAL A 396 8.17 9.17 18.06
C VAL A 396 7.96 7.73 17.60
N ARG A 397 6.94 7.49 16.77
CA ARG A 397 6.84 6.23 16.03
C ARG A 397 7.81 6.25 14.86
#